data_AF-A0A7W1FRD4-F1
#
_entry.id   AF-A0A7W1FRD4-F1
#
_cell.length_a   1.000
_cell.length_b   1.000
_cell.length_c   1.000
_cell.angle_alpha   90.00
_cell.angle_beta   90.00
_cell.angle_gamma   90.00
#
_symmetry.space_group_name_H-M   'P 1'
#
loop_
_entity.id
_entity.type
_entity.pdbx_description
1 polymer ?
#
loop_
_entity_poly.entity_id
_entity_poly.type
_entity_poly.pdbx_seq_one_letter_code
_entity_poly.pdbx_strand_id
1 'polypeptide(L)'
;MEVIDLTQVPAVDNHCHGVTQDQAFEYVTGWRRAFTESADPSMPRDHVTTTSFYRRLIRTLADFLGCEPEEEAVFAARTEKNGRELTHELLLAANVEALLLDTGFPPPEEVFPVPELGQIGDCRAEPMLRLEVLMEDLLAEYDSLEEMREALAAALDDVRGQGYVALKSIAAYRTGLDIREWPREEAEESFHEYRRTAGAGSARLVHKPLLDTLLHVTFAQASRQEIPVQFHV
;
A
#
# COMPACT_ATOMS: atom_id res chain seq x y z
N MET A 1 -3.87 -16.60 34.91
CA MET A 1 -4.11 -16.49 33.46
C MET A 1 -2.92 -17.13 32.79
N GLU A 2 -3.11 -18.21 32.04
CA GLU A 2 -2.01 -18.89 31.35
C GLU A 2 -1.55 -17.98 30.20
N VAL A 3 -0.25 -17.68 30.17
CA VAL A 3 0.32 -16.82 29.13
C VAL A 3 0.53 -17.68 27.89
N ILE A 4 -0.11 -17.28 26.79
CA ILE A 4 0.11 -17.92 25.48
C ILE A 4 1.34 -17.27 24.85
N ASP A 5 2.36 -18.08 24.56
CA ASP A 5 3.55 -17.65 23.82
C ASP A 5 3.30 -17.82 22.32
N LEU A 6 3.33 -16.70 21.59
CA LEU A 6 3.14 -16.65 20.14
C LEU A 6 4.45 -16.32 19.40
N THR A 7 5.59 -16.25 20.08
CA THR A 7 6.86 -15.80 19.48
C THR A 7 7.36 -16.71 18.36
N GLN A 8 7.00 -18.00 18.40
CA GLN A 8 7.37 -18.98 17.37
C GLN A 8 6.32 -19.09 16.25
N VAL A 9 5.21 -18.36 16.33
CA VAL A 9 4.19 -18.38 15.28
C VAL A 9 4.61 -17.39 14.18
N PRO A 10 4.86 -17.86 12.95
CA PRO A 10 5.23 -16.97 11.85
C PRO A 10 4.09 -16.02 11.50
N ALA A 11 4.45 -14.79 11.13
CA ALA A 11 3.53 -13.76 10.70
C ALA A 11 3.35 -13.78 9.19
N VAL A 12 2.09 -13.78 8.75
CA VAL A 12 1.71 -13.43 7.37
C VAL A 12 1.22 -11.98 7.41
N ASP A 13 2.01 -11.06 6.87
CA ASP A 13 1.57 -9.69 6.67
C ASP A 13 0.68 -9.62 5.44
N ASN A 14 -0.64 -9.61 5.67
CA ASN A 14 -1.64 -9.66 4.62
C ASN A 14 -1.86 -8.32 3.90
N HIS A 15 -1.26 -7.23 4.39
CA HIS A 15 -1.31 -5.93 3.73
C HIS A 15 -0.12 -5.06 4.13
N CYS A 16 0.88 -5.03 3.26
CA CYS A 16 2.04 -4.16 3.40
C CYS A 16 2.36 -3.45 2.08
N HIS A 17 3.38 -2.60 2.11
CA HIS A 17 3.88 -1.86 0.96
C HIS A 17 5.31 -2.25 0.62
N GLY A 18 5.76 -1.88 -0.59
CA GLY A 18 7.16 -2.04 -0.97
C GLY A 18 8.09 -1.34 0.01
N VAL A 19 9.23 -1.99 0.31
CA VAL A 19 10.29 -1.41 1.13
C VAL A 19 11.23 -0.61 0.24
N THR A 20 11.52 0.65 0.62
CA THR A 20 12.39 1.52 -0.18
C THR A 20 13.81 0.96 -0.29
N GLN A 21 14.42 1.09 -1.46
CA GLN A 21 15.78 0.59 -1.68
C GLN A 21 16.81 1.37 -0.85
N ASP A 22 16.60 2.69 -0.76
CA ASP A 22 17.33 3.55 0.15
C ASP A 22 16.61 3.57 1.51
N GLN A 23 17.35 3.17 2.54
CA GLN A 23 16.90 3.18 3.94
C GLN A 23 17.55 4.32 4.72
N ALA A 24 18.39 5.16 4.10
CA ALA A 24 18.99 6.31 4.74
C ALA A 24 17.97 7.45 4.89
N PHE A 25 18.08 8.18 6.00
CA PHE A 25 17.35 9.43 6.20
C PHE A 25 18.39 10.53 6.44
N GLU A 26 18.24 11.65 5.74
CA GLU A 26 19.16 12.79 5.89
C GLU A 26 19.09 13.41 7.29
N TYR A 27 17.88 13.45 7.87
CA TYR A 27 17.62 14.04 9.19
C TYR A 27 16.59 13.21 9.97
N VAL A 28 16.65 13.29 11.30
CA VAL A 28 15.70 12.62 12.20
C VAL A 28 14.24 13.01 11.95
N THR A 29 13.98 14.24 11.51
CA THR A 29 12.64 14.69 11.12
C THR A 29 12.13 13.97 9.87
N GLY A 30 13.02 13.63 8.93
CA GLY A 30 12.72 12.77 7.78
C GLY A 30 12.36 11.36 8.22
N TRP A 31 13.09 10.80 9.19
CA TRP A 31 12.74 9.52 9.79
C TRP A 31 11.37 9.55 10.48
N ARG A 32 11.10 10.57 11.30
CA ARG A 32 9.81 10.72 11.99
C ARG A 32 8.63 10.81 11.02
N ARG A 33 8.84 11.31 9.79
CA ARG A 33 7.80 11.37 8.76
C ARG A 33 7.29 9.99 8.33
N ALA A 34 8.10 8.94 8.46
CA ALA A 34 7.70 7.57 8.17
C ALA A 34 6.71 6.98 9.21
N PHE A 35 6.37 7.72 10.27
CA PHE A 35 5.47 7.25 11.34
C PHE A 35 4.25 8.17 11.54
N THR A 36 3.86 8.91 10.51
CA THR A 36 2.65 9.74 10.51
C THR A 36 2.10 9.89 9.11
N GLU A 37 0.78 9.77 8.98
CA GLU A 37 0.04 10.06 7.74
C GLU A 37 -0.29 11.56 7.59
N SER A 38 0.00 12.37 8.61
CA SER A 38 -0.27 13.80 8.56
C SER A 38 0.65 14.51 7.57
N ALA A 39 0.05 15.31 6.69
CA ALA A 39 0.79 16.22 5.82
C ALA A 39 1.28 17.49 6.56
N ASP A 40 0.85 17.72 7.80
CA ASP A 40 1.27 18.88 8.58
C ASP A 40 2.74 18.73 9.00
N PRO A 41 3.65 19.65 8.61
CA PRO A 41 5.06 19.56 8.95
C PRO A 41 5.34 19.68 10.45
N SER A 42 4.39 20.17 11.26
CA SER A 42 4.49 20.13 12.73
C SER A 42 4.39 18.72 13.29
N MET A 43 3.73 17.80 12.58
CA MET A 43 3.49 16.46 13.10
C MET A 43 4.80 15.67 13.30
N PRO A 44 5.68 15.49 12.28
CA PRO A 44 6.97 14.84 12.48
C PRO A 44 7.93 15.67 13.34
N ARG A 45 7.77 17.00 13.40
CA ARG A 45 8.67 17.86 14.17
C ARG A 45 8.39 17.79 15.67
N ASP A 46 7.12 17.92 16.06
CA ASP A 46 6.71 18.26 17.42
C ASP A 46 5.92 17.13 18.12
N HIS A 47 5.33 16.19 17.37
CA HIS A 47 4.29 15.31 17.92
C HIS A 47 4.55 13.81 17.78
N VAL A 48 5.23 13.34 16.72
CA VAL A 48 5.50 11.90 16.52
C VAL A 48 6.14 11.24 17.74
N THR A 49 7.12 11.91 18.36
CA THR A 49 7.85 11.40 19.54
C THR A 49 6.99 11.28 20.81
N THR A 50 5.83 11.92 20.83
CA THR A 50 4.87 11.84 21.94
C THR A 50 3.94 10.64 21.84
N THR A 51 3.85 10.03 20.65
CA THR A 51 2.94 8.90 20.41
C THR A 51 3.41 7.64 21.12
N SER A 52 2.46 6.81 21.56
CA SER A 52 2.77 5.51 22.20
C SER A 52 3.48 4.55 21.24
N PHE A 53 3.08 4.57 19.97
CA PHE A 53 3.71 3.80 18.90
C PHE A 53 5.20 4.13 18.76
N TYR A 54 5.54 5.41 18.55
CA TYR A 54 6.93 5.82 18.36
C TYR A 54 7.79 5.51 19.58
N ARG A 55 7.29 5.77 20.79
CA ARG A 55 8.02 5.45 22.03
C ARG A 55 8.29 3.95 22.19
N ARG A 56 7.35 3.10 21.77
CA ARG A 56 7.56 1.65 21.77
C ARG A 56 8.56 1.25 20.69
N LEU A 57 8.42 1.78 19.49
CA LEU A 57 9.35 1.55 18.38
C LEU A 57 10.79 1.85 18.78
N ILE A 58 11.07 3.01 19.38
CA ILE A 58 12.43 3.37 19.82
C ILE A 58 13.00 2.35 20.80
N ARG A 59 12.23 1.91 21.81
CA ARG A 59 12.71 0.88 22.75
C ARG A 59 12.97 -0.45 22.05
N THR A 60 12.04 -0.90 21.20
CA THR A 60 12.18 -2.17 20.47
C THR A 60 13.37 -2.15 19.50
N LEU A 61 13.59 -1.04 18.80
CA LEU A 61 14.74 -0.89 17.91
C LEU A 61 16.04 -0.75 18.68
N ALA A 62 16.05 -0.10 19.84
CA ALA A 62 17.24 -0.01 20.70
C ALA A 62 17.67 -1.41 21.19
N ASP A 63 16.71 -2.22 21.66
CA ASP A 63 16.96 -3.60 22.06
C ASP A 63 17.50 -4.43 20.88
N PHE A 64 16.94 -4.25 19.68
CA PHE A 64 17.37 -4.95 18.47
C PHE A 64 18.78 -4.52 17.98
N LEU A 65 19.06 -3.22 17.99
CA LEU A 65 20.34 -2.66 17.55
C LEU A 65 21.44 -2.74 18.62
N GLY A 66 21.08 -3.07 19.87
CA GLY A 66 22.02 -3.13 20.99
C GLY A 66 22.56 -1.77 21.40
N CYS A 67 21.72 -0.72 21.36
CA CYS A 67 22.09 0.65 21.74
C CYS A 67 21.18 1.21 22.85
N GLU A 68 21.47 2.44 23.29
CA GLU A 68 20.64 3.12 24.30
C GLU A 68 19.22 3.38 23.78
N PRO A 69 18.18 3.29 24.63
CA PRO A 69 16.78 3.48 24.24
C PRO A 69 16.38 4.95 24.05
N GLU A 70 17.23 5.71 23.37
CA GLU A 70 17.08 7.12 23.01
C GLU A 70 17.01 7.28 21.48
N GLU A 71 16.20 8.22 20.99
CA GLU A 71 15.94 8.37 19.55
C GLU A 71 17.23 8.61 18.75
N GLU A 72 18.10 9.47 19.25
CA GLU A 72 19.36 9.82 18.61
C GLU A 72 20.31 8.62 18.51
N ALA A 73 20.37 7.80 19.57
CA ALA A 73 21.20 6.59 19.59
C ALA A 73 20.67 5.52 18.61
N VAL A 74 19.35 5.31 18.58
CA VAL A 74 18.71 4.39 17.63
C VAL A 74 18.87 4.90 16.20
N PHE A 75 18.71 6.20 15.96
CA PHE A 75 18.87 6.79 14.62
C PHE A 75 20.29 6.58 14.10
N ALA A 76 21.30 6.89 14.92
CA ALA A 76 22.70 6.74 14.57
C ALA A 76 23.04 5.27 14.27
N ALA A 77 22.72 4.36 15.18
CA ALA A 77 22.99 2.93 15.02
C ALA A 77 22.31 2.35 13.78
N ARG A 78 21.07 2.77 13.48
CA ARG A 78 20.36 2.36 12.26
C ARG A 78 21.01 2.91 10.99
N THR A 79 21.50 4.15 11.03
CA THR A 79 22.09 4.83 9.86
C THR A 79 23.45 4.23 9.46
N GLU A 80 24.16 3.60 10.39
CA GLU A 80 25.42 2.90 10.11
C GLU A 80 25.23 1.56 9.39
N LYS A 81 24.02 1.00 9.40
CA LYS A 81 23.70 -0.28 8.75
C LYS A 81 23.48 -0.11 7.26
N ASN A 82 23.88 -1.12 6.47
CA ASN A 82 23.46 -1.22 5.08
C ASN A 82 21.93 -1.45 5.02
N GLY A 83 21.21 -0.70 4.18
CA GLY A 83 19.75 -0.77 4.12
C GLY A 83 19.19 -2.14 3.76
N ARG A 84 19.87 -2.89 2.87
CA ARG A 84 19.46 -4.24 2.49
C ARG A 84 19.66 -5.22 3.64
N GLU A 85 20.81 -5.16 4.30
CA GLU A 85 21.11 -6.00 5.47
C GLU A 85 20.15 -5.71 6.62
N LEU A 86 19.89 -4.42 6.89
CA LEU A 86 18.94 -3.99 7.89
C LEU A 86 17.53 -4.53 7.60
N THR A 87 17.08 -4.47 6.35
CA THR A 87 15.78 -5.01 5.94
C THR A 87 15.69 -6.52 6.19
N HIS A 88 16.72 -7.27 5.77
CA HIS A 88 16.81 -8.72 6.03
C HIS A 88 16.78 -9.03 7.53
N GLU A 89 17.62 -8.37 8.33
CA GLU A 89 17.70 -8.60 9.78
C GLU A 89 16.38 -8.28 10.49
N LEU A 90 15.69 -7.20 10.10
CA LEU A 90 14.40 -6.81 10.68
C LEU A 90 13.27 -7.79 10.32
N LEU A 91 13.18 -8.23 9.05
CA LEU A 91 12.16 -9.18 8.61
C LEU A 91 12.33 -10.55 9.29
N LEU A 92 13.58 -11.03 9.41
CA LEU A 92 13.89 -12.25 10.15
C LEU A 92 13.54 -12.12 11.64
N ALA A 93 13.90 -11.02 12.29
CA ALA A 93 13.59 -10.80 13.70
C ALA A 93 12.08 -10.68 13.97
N ALA A 94 11.31 -10.23 12.98
CA ALA A 94 9.85 -10.16 13.03
C ALA A 94 9.17 -11.51 12.76
N ASN A 95 9.92 -12.58 12.44
CA ASN A 95 9.39 -13.91 12.11
C ASN A 95 8.34 -13.86 10.97
N VAL A 96 8.62 -13.10 9.92
CA VAL A 96 7.72 -12.94 8.76
C VAL A 96 7.89 -14.12 7.82
N GLU A 97 6.80 -14.86 7.58
CA GLU A 97 6.77 -15.96 6.59
C GLU A 97 6.29 -15.47 5.22
N ALA A 98 5.38 -14.48 5.19
CA ALA A 98 4.88 -13.94 3.94
C ALA A 98 4.51 -12.45 4.01
N LEU A 99 4.73 -11.75 2.89
CA LEU A 99 4.39 -10.37 2.63
C LEU A 99 3.44 -10.29 1.42
N LEU A 100 2.24 -9.73 1.62
CA LEU A 100 1.30 -9.42 0.54
C LEU A 100 1.34 -7.90 0.28
N LEU A 101 1.97 -7.53 -0.84
CA LEU A 101 2.43 -6.17 -1.13
C LEU A 101 1.45 -5.46 -2.06
N ASP A 102 0.84 -4.38 -1.59
CA ASP A 102 0.13 -3.43 -2.45
C ASP A 102 1.14 -2.68 -3.32
N THR A 103 1.22 -3.03 -4.60
CA THR A 103 2.21 -2.50 -5.54
C THR A 103 1.80 -1.15 -6.14
N GLY A 104 0.69 -0.56 -5.69
CA GLY A 104 0.23 0.76 -6.13
C GLY A 104 0.76 1.91 -5.28
N PHE A 105 1.59 1.64 -4.26
CA PHE A 105 2.33 2.64 -3.46
C PHE A 105 3.39 1.97 -2.56
N PRO A 106 4.57 2.58 -2.36
CA PRO A 106 5.15 3.70 -3.10
C PRO A 106 5.35 3.39 -4.60
N PRO A 107 5.83 4.35 -5.41
CA PRO A 107 6.18 4.08 -6.81
C PRO A 107 7.15 2.89 -6.94
N PRO A 108 6.94 1.97 -7.90
CA PRO A 108 7.75 0.76 -8.05
C PRO A 108 9.26 1.00 -8.19
N GLU A 109 9.66 2.15 -8.74
CA GLU A 109 11.05 2.56 -8.93
C GLU A 109 11.77 2.96 -7.62
N GLU A 110 11.03 3.23 -6.54
CA GLU A 110 11.60 3.62 -5.24
C GLU A 110 11.82 2.42 -4.30
N VAL A 111 11.23 1.28 -4.62
CA VAL A 111 11.15 0.10 -3.75
C VAL A 111 11.85 -1.11 -4.34
N PHE A 112 12.18 -2.09 -3.51
CA PHE A 112 12.66 -3.38 -4.00
C PHE A 112 11.56 -4.06 -4.85
N PRO A 113 11.91 -4.62 -6.03
CA PRO A 113 11.01 -5.51 -6.75
C PRO A 113 10.52 -6.65 -5.85
N VAL A 114 9.26 -7.05 -6.00
CA VAL A 114 8.62 -8.07 -5.13
C VAL A 114 9.46 -9.36 -4.98
N PRO A 115 9.99 -9.98 -6.07
CA PRO A 115 10.82 -11.17 -5.94
C PRO A 115 12.13 -10.92 -5.20
N GLU A 116 12.71 -9.73 -5.34
CA GLU A 116 13.94 -9.34 -4.66
C GLU A 116 13.68 -9.13 -3.16
N LEU A 117 12.57 -8.51 -2.79
CA LEU A 117 12.18 -8.35 -1.39
C LEU A 117 11.95 -9.70 -0.70
N GLY A 118 11.33 -10.67 -1.40
CA GLY A 118 11.20 -12.04 -0.89
C GLY A 118 12.56 -12.70 -0.61
N GLN A 119 13.55 -12.49 -1.50
CA GLN A 119 14.91 -12.98 -1.29
C GLN A 119 15.62 -12.28 -0.11
N ILE A 120 15.39 -10.96 0.07
CA ILE A 120 15.94 -10.20 1.20
C ILE A 120 15.31 -10.68 2.51
N GLY A 121 14.01 -10.94 2.53
CA GLY A 121 13.31 -11.33 3.75
C GLY A 121 13.39 -12.81 4.11
N ASP A 122 13.99 -13.64 3.25
CA ASP A 122 13.90 -15.11 3.31
C ASP A 122 12.44 -15.58 3.50
N CYS A 123 11.52 -14.93 2.80
CA CYS A 123 10.08 -15.10 2.98
C CYS A 123 9.35 -15.06 1.64
N ARG A 124 8.09 -15.50 1.64
CA ARG A 124 7.24 -15.42 0.45
C ARG A 124 6.80 -13.97 0.25
N ALA A 125 7.03 -13.39 -0.93
CA ALA A 125 6.55 -12.06 -1.28
C ALA A 125 5.62 -12.14 -2.49
N GLU A 126 4.41 -11.59 -2.37
CA GLU A 126 3.35 -11.72 -3.36
C GLU A 126 2.70 -10.35 -3.65
N PRO A 127 2.45 -10.00 -4.92
CA PRO A 127 1.88 -8.70 -5.26
C PRO A 127 0.35 -8.69 -5.15
N MET A 128 -0.17 -7.51 -4.83
CA MET A 128 -1.58 -7.16 -4.83
C MET A 128 -1.80 -5.97 -5.75
N LEU A 129 -2.83 -6.07 -6.59
CA LEU A 129 -3.13 -5.05 -7.60
C LEU A 129 -3.97 -3.93 -7.00
N ARG A 130 -3.46 -2.70 -7.02
CA ARG A 130 -4.23 -1.51 -6.65
C ARG A 130 -5.14 -1.08 -7.79
N LEU A 131 -6.45 -1.14 -7.53
CA LEU A 131 -7.50 -0.94 -8.53
C LEU A 131 -7.52 0.47 -9.09
N GLU A 132 -7.37 1.49 -8.25
CA GLU A 132 -7.47 2.87 -8.70
C GLU A 132 -6.33 3.27 -9.64
N VAL A 133 -5.13 2.68 -9.49
CA VAL A 133 -4.01 2.91 -10.41
C VAL A 133 -4.34 2.29 -11.78
N LEU A 134 -4.75 1.02 -11.80
CA LEU A 134 -5.19 0.37 -13.05
C LEU A 134 -6.35 1.13 -13.72
N MET A 135 -7.34 1.57 -12.94
CA MET A 135 -8.48 2.32 -13.47
C MET A 135 -8.05 3.66 -14.05
N GLU A 136 -7.14 4.40 -13.39
CA GLU A 136 -6.60 5.67 -13.88
C GLU A 136 -5.82 5.50 -15.19
N ASP A 137 -5.03 4.43 -15.33
CA ASP A 137 -4.31 4.09 -16.55
C ASP A 137 -5.27 3.77 -17.70
N LEU A 138 -6.23 2.88 -17.47
CA LEU A 138 -7.23 2.54 -18.49
C LEU A 138 -8.12 3.74 -18.87
N LEU A 139 -8.48 4.60 -17.92
CA LEU A 139 -9.26 5.82 -18.19
C LEU A 139 -8.52 6.83 -19.08
N ALA A 140 -7.19 6.72 -19.20
CA ALA A 140 -6.41 7.50 -20.16
C ALA A 140 -6.54 6.97 -21.60
N GLU A 141 -6.82 5.67 -21.77
CA GLU A 141 -6.82 4.96 -23.05
C GLU A 141 -8.20 4.90 -23.75
N TYR A 142 -9.30 4.90 -22.98
CA TYR A 142 -10.65 4.70 -23.53
C TYR A 142 -11.51 5.97 -23.47
N ASP A 143 -12.35 6.17 -24.51
CA ASP A 143 -13.13 7.39 -24.72
C ASP A 143 -14.61 7.28 -24.30
N SER A 144 -15.06 6.09 -23.88
CA SER A 144 -16.40 5.87 -23.35
C SER A 144 -16.40 5.02 -22.09
N LEU A 145 -17.45 5.19 -21.27
CA LEU A 145 -17.63 4.39 -20.06
C LEU A 145 -17.80 2.91 -20.37
N GLU A 146 -18.45 2.55 -21.48
CA GLU A 146 -18.67 1.15 -21.83
C GLU A 146 -17.35 0.46 -22.22
N GLU A 147 -16.56 1.08 -23.10
CA GLU A 147 -15.24 0.57 -23.47
C GLU A 147 -14.32 0.45 -22.25
N MET A 148 -14.36 1.44 -21.34
CA MET A 148 -13.62 1.38 -20.08
C MET A 148 -14.06 0.20 -19.20
N ARG A 149 -15.36 -0.08 -19.08
CA ARG A 149 -15.89 -1.22 -18.31
C ARG A 149 -15.46 -2.56 -18.92
N GLU A 150 -15.53 -2.68 -20.24
CA GLU A 150 -15.06 -3.86 -20.96
C GLU A 150 -13.56 -4.07 -20.80
N ALA A 151 -12.77 -3.01 -20.95
CA ALA A 151 -11.32 -3.05 -20.77
C ALA A 151 -10.91 -3.42 -19.35
N LEU A 152 -11.58 -2.85 -18.33
CA LEU A 152 -11.34 -3.22 -16.93
C LEU A 152 -11.72 -4.68 -16.66
N ALA A 153 -12.85 -5.13 -17.20
CA ALA A 153 -13.26 -6.54 -17.07
C ALA A 153 -12.22 -7.48 -17.71
N ALA A 154 -11.70 -7.13 -18.88
CA ALA A 154 -10.65 -7.89 -19.57
C ALA A 154 -9.31 -7.86 -18.82
N ALA A 155 -8.90 -6.69 -18.32
CA ALA A 155 -7.67 -6.54 -17.53
C ALA A 155 -7.72 -7.35 -16.22
N LEU A 156 -8.91 -7.57 -15.67
CA LEU A 156 -9.13 -8.36 -14.47
C LEU A 156 -9.62 -9.79 -14.78
N ASP A 157 -9.57 -10.29 -16.02
CA ASP A 157 -10.14 -11.60 -16.37
C ASP A 157 -9.36 -12.78 -15.79
N ASP A 158 -8.05 -12.63 -15.60
CA ASP A 158 -7.18 -13.63 -14.97
C ASP A 158 -6.16 -12.97 -14.04
N VAL A 159 -6.63 -12.60 -12.83
CA VAL A 159 -5.81 -11.90 -11.82
C VAL A 159 -4.67 -12.80 -11.32
N ARG A 160 -4.93 -14.10 -11.12
CA ARG A 160 -3.91 -15.06 -10.66
C ARG A 160 -2.88 -15.36 -11.75
N GLY A 161 -3.31 -15.51 -13.00
CA GLY A 161 -2.39 -15.72 -14.13
C GLY A 161 -1.48 -14.52 -14.39
N GLN A 162 -1.90 -13.32 -14.00
CA GLN A 162 -1.05 -12.13 -13.97
C GLN A 162 -0.11 -12.04 -12.76
N GLY A 163 -0.20 -13.01 -11.83
CA GLY A 163 0.68 -13.11 -10.66
C GLY A 163 0.18 -12.40 -9.41
N TYR A 164 -1.01 -11.79 -9.41
CA TYR A 164 -1.56 -11.12 -8.23
C TYR A 164 -2.32 -12.08 -7.33
N VAL A 165 -2.16 -11.94 -6.01
CA VAL A 165 -2.85 -12.78 -5.02
C VAL A 165 -4.12 -12.15 -4.44
N ALA A 166 -4.28 -10.83 -4.62
CA ALA A 166 -5.37 -10.03 -4.09
C ALA A 166 -5.57 -8.74 -4.92
N LEU A 167 -6.68 -8.07 -4.68
CA LEU A 167 -6.96 -6.72 -5.17
C LEU A 167 -7.05 -5.75 -3.99
N LYS A 168 -6.67 -4.48 -4.18
CA LYS A 168 -6.81 -3.40 -3.20
C LYS A 168 -7.59 -2.22 -3.80
N SER A 169 -8.63 -1.78 -3.09
CA SER A 169 -9.24 -0.47 -3.31
C SER A 169 -8.82 0.51 -2.21
N ILE A 170 -8.50 1.73 -2.64
CA ILE A 170 -8.31 2.91 -1.80
C ILE A 170 -9.51 3.87 -1.87
N ALA A 171 -10.71 3.38 -2.20
CA ALA A 171 -11.94 4.19 -2.32
C ALA A 171 -12.23 5.06 -1.08
N ALA A 172 -11.93 4.59 0.13
CA ALA A 172 -12.04 5.39 1.35
C ALA A 172 -11.27 6.72 1.28
N TYR A 173 -10.07 6.72 0.68
CA TYR A 173 -9.24 7.90 0.48
C TYR A 173 -9.66 8.78 -0.73
N ARG A 174 -10.61 8.31 -1.55
CA ARG A 174 -11.08 9.00 -2.75
C ARG A 174 -12.47 9.59 -2.53
N THR A 175 -13.46 8.73 -2.33
CA THR A 175 -14.89 9.07 -2.38
C THR A 175 -15.70 8.47 -1.24
N GLY A 176 -15.05 7.78 -0.29
CA GLY A 176 -15.68 7.11 0.85
C GLY A 176 -16.18 5.71 0.52
N LEU A 177 -16.65 4.99 1.56
CA LEU A 177 -17.03 3.57 1.49
C LEU A 177 -18.52 3.30 1.28
N ASP A 178 -19.35 4.34 1.14
CA ASP A 178 -20.77 4.19 0.78
C ASP A 178 -20.92 3.86 -0.70
N ILE A 179 -20.39 2.71 -1.12
CA ILE A 179 -20.35 2.25 -2.52
C ILE A 179 -21.75 1.82 -2.93
N ARG A 180 -22.28 2.44 -3.99
CA ARG A 180 -23.65 2.20 -4.46
C ARG A 180 -23.71 1.94 -5.95
N GLU A 181 -24.82 1.37 -6.40
CA GLU A 181 -25.14 1.36 -7.83
C GLU A 181 -25.65 2.74 -8.25
N TRP A 182 -25.28 3.16 -9.46
CA TRP A 182 -25.62 4.48 -10.01
C TRP A 182 -26.44 4.32 -11.29
N PRO A 183 -27.40 5.21 -11.56
CA PRO A 183 -28.04 5.28 -12.86
C PRO A 183 -27.01 5.50 -13.98
N ARG A 184 -27.24 4.88 -15.14
CA ARG A 184 -26.32 4.93 -16.28
C ARG A 184 -25.94 6.38 -16.65
N GLU A 185 -26.93 7.26 -16.69
CA GLU A 185 -26.75 8.67 -17.03
C GLU A 185 -25.81 9.39 -16.05
N GLU A 186 -25.93 9.13 -14.74
CA GLU A 186 -25.06 9.73 -13.71
C GLU A 186 -23.62 9.19 -13.80
N ALA A 187 -23.45 7.90 -14.13
CA ALA A 187 -22.13 7.32 -14.34
C ALA A 187 -21.44 7.87 -15.61
N GLU A 188 -22.19 8.04 -16.70
CA GLU A 188 -21.70 8.64 -17.95
C GLU A 188 -21.34 10.12 -17.77
N GLU A 189 -22.17 10.89 -17.07
CA GLU A 189 -21.84 12.28 -16.74
C GLU A 189 -20.55 12.36 -15.91
N SER A 190 -20.41 11.51 -14.90
CA SER A 190 -19.22 11.42 -14.06
C SER A 190 -17.96 11.01 -14.84
N PHE A 191 -18.10 10.13 -15.84
CA PHE A 191 -17.02 9.81 -16.77
C PHE A 191 -16.58 11.04 -17.58
N HIS A 192 -17.53 11.81 -18.11
CA HIS A 192 -17.22 13.04 -18.84
C HIS A 192 -16.61 14.13 -17.95
N GLU A 193 -17.04 14.23 -16.69
CA GLU A 193 -16.38 15.09 -15.70
C GLU A 193 -14.92 14.70 -15.48
N TYR A 194 -14.66 13.40 -15.27
CA TYR A 194 -13.29 12.90 -15.16
C TYR A 194 -12.45 13.27 -16.39
N ARG A 195 -12.96 13.05 -17.61
CA ARG A 195 -12.24 13.38 -18.85
C ARG A 195 -11.94 14.89 -18.96
N ARG A 196 -12.86 15.75 -18.52
CA ARG A 196 -12.61 17.21 -18.45
C ARG A 196 -11.48 17.54 -17.47
N THR A 197 -11.41 16.86 -16.33
CA THR A 197 -10.33 17.05 -15.34
C THR A 197 -8.99 16.48 -15.82
N ALA A 198 -8.99 15.33 -16.48
CA ALA A 198 -7.80 14.65 -16.97
C ALA A 198 -7.18 15.32 -18.20
N GLY A 199 -8.01 15.95 -19.05
CA GLY A 199 -7.55 16.55 -20.30
C GLY A 199 -6.93 15.51 -21.22
N ALA A 200 -5.68 15.70 -21.61
CA ALA A 200 -4.94 14.79 -22.49
C ALA A 200 -4.14 13.70 -21.75
N GLY A 201 -4.19 13.65 -20.41
CA GLY A 201 -3.44 12.70 -19.58
C GLY A 201 -4.34 11.89 -18.66
N SER A 202 -3.79 11.44 -17.53
CA SER A 202 -4.54 10.85 -16.43
C SER A 202 -4.80 11.88 -15.33
N ALA A 203 -5.87 11.69 -14.58
CA ALA A 203 -6.16 12.45 -13.37
C ALA A 203 -6.40 11.49 -12.20
N ARG A 204 -6.23 12.00 -10.99
CA ARG A 204 -6.63 11.29 -9.78
C ARG A 204 -8.14 10.98 -9.83
N LEU A 205 -8.51 9.71 -9.81
CA LEU A 205 -9.89 9.24 -9.77
C LEU A 205 -10.56 9.57 -8.42
N VAL A 206 -11.32 10.67 -8.40
CA VAL A 206 -12.09 11.16 -7.24
C VAL A 206 -13.58 11.37 -7.56
N HIS A 207 -14.06 10.75 -8.64
CA HIS A 207 -15.43 10.91 -9.14
C HIS A 207 -16.26 9.73 -8.67
N LYS A 208 -17.17 9.94 -7.71
CA LYS A 208 -17.85 8.85 -7.00
C LYS A 208 -18.71 7.95 -7.88
N PRO A 209 -19.61 8.47 -8.74
CA PRO A 209 -20.40 7.60 -9.62
C PRO A 209 -19.53 6.74 -10.53
N LEU A 210 -18.47 7.33 -11.09
CA LEU A 210 -17.51 6.61 -11.91
C LEU A 210 -16.76 5.51 -11.12
N LEU A 211 -16.14 5.86 -9.99
CA LEU A 211 -15.36 4.92 -9.18
C LEU A 211 -16.23 3.77 -8.67
N ASP A 212 -17.42 4.05 -8.13
CA ASP A 212 -18.34 3.00 -7.66
C ASP A 212 -18.76 2.08 -8.82
N THR A 213 -19.03 2.63 -10.01
CA THR A 213 -19.38 1.85 -11.21
C THR A 213 -18.25 0.91 -11.64
N LEU A 214 -17.00 1.39 -11.63
CA LEU A 214 -15.83 0.56 -11.95
C LEU A 214 -15.56 -0.50 -10.87
N LEU A 215 -15.79 -0.18 -9.60
CA LEU A 215 -15.68 -1.14 -8.49
C LEU A 215 -16.68 -2.28 -8.63
N HIS A 216 -17.92 -2.02 -9.09
CA HIS A 216 -18.88 -3.10 -9.37
C HIS A 216 -18.40 -4.06 -10.46
N VAL A 217 -17.70 -3.56 -11.50
CA VAL A 217 -17.04 -4.42 -12.49
C VAL A 217 -15.97 -5.28 -11.82
N THR A 218 -15.15 -4.68 -10.95
CA THR A 218 -14.15 -5.41 -10.17
C THR A 218 -14.77 -6.47 -9.27
N PHE A 219 -15.89 -6.19 -8.58
CA PHE A 219 -16.55 -7.15 -7.70
C PHE A 219 -17.04 -8.38 -8.46
N ALA A 220 -17.61 -8.17 -9.64
CA ALA A 220 -18.01 -9.28 -10.50
C ALA A 220 -16.81 -10.16 -10.89
N GLN A 221 -15.68 -9.55 -11.26
CA GLN A 221 -14.46 -10.28 -11.64
C GLN A 221 -13.80 -11.00 -10.46
N ALA A 222 -13.68 -10.32 -9.33
CA ALA A 222 -13.12 -10.87 -8.10
C ALA A 222 -13.97 -12.02 -7.56
N SER A 223 -15.30 -11.88 -7.58
CA SER A 223 -16.23 -12.94 -7.16
C SER A 223 -16.15 -14.17 -8.07
N ARG A 224 -16.01 -13.99 -9.40
CA ARG A 224 -15.89 -15.11 -10.35
C ARG A 224 -14.62 -15.93 -10.12
N GLN A 225 -13.54 -15.28 -9.68
CA GLN A 225 -12.23 -15.90 -9.49
C GLN A 225 -11.92 -16.26 -8.02
N GLU A 226 -12.83 -15.96 -7.09
CA GLU A 226 -12.63 -16.12 -5.65
C GLU A 226 -11.36 -15.40 -5.15
N ILE A 227 -11.17 -14.16 -5.60
CA ILE A 227 -10.06 -13.29 -5.20
C ILE A 227 -10.49 -12.30 -4.12
N PRO A 228 -9.72 -12.16 -3.02
CA PRO A 228 -10.03 -11.17 -2.01
C PRO A 228 -9.83 -9.75 -2.54
N VAL A 229 -10.75 -8.86 -2.17
CA VAL A 229 -10.65 -7.41 -2.38
C VAL A 229 -10.50 -6.74 -1.02
N GLN A 230 -9.37 -6.07 -0.80
CA GLN A 230 -9.10 -5.31 0.40
C GLN A 230 -9.57 -3.87 0.22
N PHE A 231 -10.07 -3.28 1.30
CA PHE A 231 -10.41 -1.87 1.39
C PHE A 231 -9.62 -1.22 2.52
N HIS A 232 -9.18 0.01 2.31
CA HIS A 232 -8.81 0.86 3.44
C HIS A 232 -10.09 1.31 4.17
N VAL A 233 -10.10 1.33 5.51
CA VAL A 233 -11.27 1.64 6.35
C VAL A 233 -10.86 2.51 7.53
#